data_AF-A0A8T6UVZ2-F1
#
_entry.id   AF-A0A8T6UVZ2-F1
#
_cell.length_a   1.000
_cell.length_b   1.000
_cell.length_c   1.000
_cell.angle_alpha   90.00
_cell.angle_beta   90.00
_cell.angle_gamma   90.00
#
_symmetry.space_group_name_H-M   'P 1'
#
loop_
_entity.id
_entity.type
_entity.pdbx_description
1 polymer ?
#
loop_
_entity_poly.entity_id
_entity_poly.type
_entity_poly.pdbx_seq_one_letter_code
_entity_poly.pdbx_strand_id
1 'polypeptide(L)'
;DDFKDEHKKATVSLEKPDVKVLAKVKRGTFIVAIDLLGKTVNTKLEMLNRALLTFSGWKPDEGLGEVFHAGVSHLAYEYAKNVARRDKISGILLPNLKVVDKKGLLSFLRGNWEVTRSPQIICFEQRERRELNSDNLIKEGKVTLYSLSKLSKVEIPVFISNLVERKPDREGEETFLRKIVQKLASHKAFRSFTFLVREDVELPEKLRGSEFSTPKFRGIRTKMVKTSL
;
A
#
# COMPACT_ATOMS: atom_id res chain seq x y z
N ASP A 1 8.58 47.52 13.25
CA ASP A 1 8.46 47.73 14.71
C ASP A 1 7.69 46.62 15.42
N ASP A 2 8.12 45.35 15.37
CA ASP A 2 7.44 44.26 16.12
C ASP A 2 8.40 43.12 16.54
N PHE A 3 9.62 43.45 16.98
CA PHE A 3 10.52 42.48 17.64
C PHE A 3 10.93 42.94 19.03
N LYS A 4 10.02 43.63 19.73
CA LYS A 4 10.13 43.90 21.16
C LYS A 4 8.86 43.36 21.82
N ASP A 5 8.86 42.06 22.09
CA ASP A 5 8.37 41.56 23.38
C ASP A 5 8.75 40.10 23.62
N GLU A 6 9.41 39.94 24.77
CA GLU A 6 9.43 38.79 25.66
C GLU A 6 10.11 37.48 25.20
N HIS A 7 11.20 37.17 25.91
CA HIS A 7 11.66 35.81 26.22
C HIS A 7 10.61 35.00 27.00
N LYS A 8 9.36 34.94 26.53
CA LYS A 8 8.37 33.98 27.00
C LYS A 8 8.86 32.61 26.60
N LYS A 9 9.22 31.79 27.60
CA LYS A 9 9.52 30.36 27.37
C LYS A 9 8.36 29.78 26.57
N ALA A 10 8.64 29.26 25.38
CA ALA A 10 7.65 28.52 24.62
C ALA A 10 7.07 27.41 25.51
N THR A 11 5.75 27.38 25.65
CA THR A 11 5.08 26.34 26.42
C THR A 11 5.26 25.00 25.71
N VAL A 12 5.90 24.04 26.38
CA VAL A 12 6.16 22.71 25.80
C VAL A 12 5.03 21.77 26.24
N SER A 13 4.20 21.35 25.29
CA SER A 13 3.22 20.27 25.47
C SER A 13 3.75 19.00 24.81
N LEU A 14 3.94 17.93 25.59
CA LEU A 14 4.41 16.64 25.06
C LEU A 14 3.28 15.79 24.47
N GLU A 15 2.05 15.96 24.94
CA GLU A 15 0.90 15.17 24.49
C GLU A 15 0.31 15.69 23.18
N LYS A 16 0.25 17.01 23.01
CA LYS A 16 -0.31 17.70 21.84
C LYS A 16 0.57 18.91 21.48
N PRO A 17 1.77 18.68 20.92
CA PRO A 17 2.66 19.77 20.53
C PRO A 17 2.11 20.52 19.31
N ASP A 18 2.16 21.86 19.33
CA ASP A 18 1.88 22.70 18.15
C ASP A 18 2.96 22.54 17.07
N VAL A 19 4.20 22.30 17.51
CA VAL A 19 5.34 22.00 16.65
C VAL A 19 6.06 20.80 17.24
N LYS A 20 6.12 19.72 16.46
CA LYS A 20 6.85 18.51 16.86
C LYS A 20 8.19 18.46 16.14
N VAL A 21 9.26 18.49 16.92
CA VAL A 21 10.64 18.39 16.42
C VAL A 21 11.11 16.95 16.54
N LEU A 22 11.61 16.40 15.44
CA LEU A 22 12.23 15.09 15.35
C LEU A 22 13.74 15.27 15.34
N ALA A 23 14.44 14.62 16.26
CA ALA A 23 15.89 14.64 16.32
C ALA A 23 16.45 13.21 16.18
N LYS A 24 17.50 13.04 15.37
CA LYS A 24 18.16 11.75 15.17
C LYS A 24 19.65 11.92 14.95
N VAL A 25 20.45 11.20 15.73
CA VAL A 25 21.89 11.05 15.45
C VAL A 25 22.09 9.82 14.55
N LYS A 26 22.74 9.98 13.41
CA LYS A 26 23.10 8.88 12.52
C LYS A 26 24.50 9.12 11.93
N ARG A 27 25.43 8.18 12.17
CA ARG A 27 26.82 8.24 11.67
C ARG A 27 27.50 9.57 12.00
N GLY A 28 27.40 10.01 13.24
CA GLY A 28 27.97 11.30 13.70
C GLY A 28 27.24 12.56 13.23
N THR A 29 26.20 12.45 12.39
CA THR A 29 25.37 13.60 11.98
C THR A 29 24.16 13.74 12.89
N PHE A 30 23.94 14.94 13.43
CA PHE A 30 22.71 15.30 14.14
C PHE A 30 21.69 15.88 13.15
N ILE A 31 20.59 15.16 12.93
CA ILE A 31 19.52 15.53 12.02
C ILE A 31 18.36 16.06 12.87
N VAL A 32 17.93 17.28 12.57
CA VAL A 32 16.73 17.90 13.16
C VAL A 32 15.72 18.14 12.04
N ALA A 33 14.48 17.73 12.27
CA ALA A 33 13.38 17.91 11.33
C ALA A 33 12.13 18.36 12.06
N ILE A 34 11.24 19.07 11.36
CA ILE A 34 9.92 19.44 11.87
C ILE A 34 8.90 18.46 11.29
N ASP A 35 8.12 17.81 12.16
CA ASP A 35 7.01 16.95 11.78
C ASP A 35 5.84 17.82 11.30
N LEU A 36 5.72 17.98 9.99
CA LEU A 36 4.67 18.76 9.36
C LEU A 36 3.32 18.03 9.32
N LEU A 37 3.28 16.73 9.60
CA LEU A 37 2.09 15.91 9.45
C LEU A 37 1.34 15.78 10.78
N GLY A 38 2.08 15.70 11.89
CA GLY A 38 1.55 15.56 13.25
C GLY A 38 0.84 14.22 13.51
N LYS A 39 0.64 13.39 12.48
CA LYS A 39 -0.03 12.09 12.53
C LYS A 39 0.55 11.12 11.50
N THR A 40 0.32 9.83 11.72
CA THR A 40 0.70 8.79 10.76
C THR A 40 -0.17 8.87 9.50
N VAL A 41 0.44 9.13 8.35
CA VAL A 41 -0.27 9.24 7.06
C VAL A 41 -0.46 7.89 6.39
N ASN A 42 0.45 6.94 6.59
CA ASN A 42 0.36 5.58 6.04
C ASN A 42 0.69 4.55 7.11
N THR A 43 -0.11 3.49 7.19
CA THR A 43 0.23 2.31 8.01
C THR A 43 1.37 1.53 7.37
N LYS A 44 2.08 0.70 8.17
CA LYS A 44 3.13 -0.20 7.64
C LYS A 44 2.60 -1.11 6.53
N LEU A 45 1.35 -1.60 6.67
CA LEU A 45 0.70 -2.44 5.68
C LEU A 45 0.42 -1.66 4.38
N GLU A 46 -0.12 -0.44 4.48
CA GLU A 46 -0.32 0.43 3.30
C GLU A 46 1.01 0.69 2.57
N MET A 47 2.08 0.98 3.31
CA MET A 47 3.41 1.19 2.72
C MET A 47 3.94 -0.04 1.99
N LEU A 48 3.78 -1.23 2.58
CA LEU A 48 4.20 -2.49 1.95
C LEU A 48 3.36 -2.83 0.73
N ASN A 49 2.03 -2.69 0.80
CA ASN A 49 1.15 -2.94 -0.33
C ASN A 49 1.43 -1.96 -1.48
N ARG A 50 1.75 -0.70 -1.19
CA ARG A 50 2.21 0.27 -2.20
C ARG A 50 3.55 -0.12 -2.81
N ALA A 51 4.53 -0.49 -1.98
CA ALA A 51 5.81 -0.96 -2.48
C ALA A 51 5.65 -2.21 -3.36
N LEU A 52 4.75 -3.11 -3.00
CA LEU A 52 4.44 -4.32 -3.75
C LEU A 52 3.78 -3.99 -5.10
N LEU A 53 2.84 -3.04 -5.10
CA LEU A 53 2.23 -2.54 -6.32
C LEU A 53 3.27 -1.89 -7.24
N THR A 54 4.15 -1.04 -6.71
CA THR A 54 5.23 -0.42 -7.48
C THR A 54 6.21 -1.46 -8.03
N PHE A 55 6.63 -2.42 -7.21
CA PHE A 55 7.55 -3.48 -7.60
C PHE A 55 6.97 -4.39 -8.70
N SER A 56 5.64 -4.59 -8.70
CA SER A 56 4.98 -5.34 -9.76
C SER A 56 5.15 -4.71 -11.14
N GLY A 57 5.35 -3.39 -11.22
CA GLY A 57 5.38 -2.64 -12.48
C GLY A 57 4.03 -2.57 -13.18
N TRP A 58 2.94 -2.90 -12.49
CA TRP A 58 1.58 -2.75 -12.99
C TRP A 58 1.29 -1.30 -13.39
N LYS A 59 0.54 -1.14 -14.49
CA LYS A 59 0.07 0.16 -14.95
C LYS A 59 -1.46 0.28 -14.84
N PRO A 60 -1.99 1.48 -14.54
CA PRO A 60 -3.44 1.71 -14.38
C PRO A 60 -4.34 1.28 -15.54
N ASP A 61 -3.81 1.17 -16.76
CA ASP A 61 -4.51 0.75 -17.96
C ASP A 61 -4.56 -0.78 -18.14
N GLU A 62 -3.87 -1.54 -17.30
CA GLU A 62 -3.82 -3.00 -17.31
C GLU A 62 -4.77 -3.60 -16.26
N GLY A 63 -5.27 -4.81 -16.53
CA GLY A 63 -6.01 -5.58 -15.52
C GLY A 63 -5.11 -6.04 -14.37
N LEU A 64 -5.61 -5.93 -13.14
CA LEU A 64 -4.93 -6.38 -11.93
C LEU A 64 -5.77 -7.41 -11.17
N GLY A 65 -5.13 -8.51 -10.78
CA GLY A 65 -5.68 -9.56 -9.94
C GLY A 65 -5.00 -9.56 -8.57
N GLU A 66 -5.74 -9.39 -7.48
CA GLU A 66 -5.23 -9.67 -6.14
C GLU A 66 -5.62 -11.08 -5.71
N VAL A 67 -4.65 -11.91 -5.33
CA VAL A 67 -4.95 -13.20 -4.71
C VAL A 67 -5.00 -12.99 -3.20
N PHE A 68 -6.17 -13.22 -2.61
CA PHE A 68 -6.58 -12.82 -1.27
C PHE A 68 -6.67 -11.30 -1.08
N HIS A 69 -7.78 -10.84 -0.49
CA HIS A 69 -8.01 -9.41 -0.27
C HIS A 69 -7.13 -8.85 0.86
N ALA A 70 -5.86 -8.61 0.58
CA ALA A 70 -4.85 -8.13 1.53
C ALA A 70 -4.66 -6.59 1.47
N GLY A 71 -5.44 -5.92 0.63
CA GLY A 71 -5.54 -4.46 0.54
C GLY A 71 -4.78 -3.85 -0.63
N VAL A 72 -4.11 -4.64 -1.46
CA VAL A 72 -3.42 -4.14 -2.66
C VAL A 72 -4.42 -3.69 -3.72
N SER A 73 -5.53 -4.43 -3.90
CA SER A 73 -6.58 -4.09 -4.88
C SER A 73 -7.18 -2.70 -4.66
N HIS A 74 -7.45 -2.30 -3.43
CA HIS A 74 -7.96 -0.95 -3.15
C HIS A 74 -6.92 0.12 -3.44
N LEU A 75 -5.67 -0.09 -3.05
CA LEU A 75 -4.60 0.86 -3.32
C LEU A 75 -4.35 1.02 -4.82
N ALA A 76 -4.46 -0.08 -5.57
CA ALA A 76 -4.40 -0.05 -7.02
C ALA A 76 -5.57 0.72 -7.62
N TYR A 77 -6.79 0.57 -7.07
CA TYR A 77 -7.96 1.32 -7.51
C TYR A 77 -7.80 2.81 -7.23
N GLU A 78 -7.44 3.18 -6.00
CA GLU A 78 -7.14 4.56 -5.61
C GLU A 78 -6.09 5.18 -6.53
N TYR A 79 -5.02 4.45 -6.84
CA TYR A 79 -3.96 4.90 -7.74
C TYR A 79 -4.45 5.10 -9.17
N ALA A 80 -5.15 4.11 -9.75
CA ALA A 80 -5.63 4.20 -11.13
C ALA A 80 -6.71 5.27 -11.34
N LYS A 81 -7.54 5.49 -10.33
CA LYS A 81 -8.56 6.55 -10.35
C LYS A 81 -7.99 7.90 -9.92
N ASN A 82 -6.74 7.96 -9.48
CA ASN A 82 -6.10 9.16 -8.94
C ASN A 82 -6.94 9.81 -7.82
N VAL A 83 -7.48 8.98 -6.92
CA VAL A 83 -8.33 9.43 -5.82
C VAL A 83 -7.48 10.19 -4.81
N ALA A 84 -7.74 11.48 -4.68
CA ALA A 84 -7.07 12.31 -3.69
C ALA A 84 -7.59 11.97 -2.29
N ARG A 85 -6.72 11.45 -1.41
CA ARG A 85 -7.02 11.18 0.01
C ARG A 85 -7.00 12.46 0.84
N ARG A 86 -7.91 13.38 0.51
CA ARG A 86 -8.00 14.72 1.10
C ARG A 86 -8.31 14.66 2.60
N ASP A 87 -9.05 13.63 3.03
CA ASP A 87 -9.34 13.28 4.43
C ASP A 87 -8.05 13.10 5.27
N LYS A 88 -6.99 12.55 4.67
CA LYS A 88 -5.70 12.41 5.35
C LYS A 88 -5.00 13.76 5.55
N ILE A 89 -5.31 14.76 4.74
CA ILE A 89 -4.65 16.07 4.72
C ILE A 89 -5.45 17.14 5.48
N SER A 90 -6.78 17.06 5.50
CA SER A 90 -7.69 18.10 6.01
C SER A 90 -7.50 18.50 7.48
N GLY A 91 -6.81 17.66 8.27
CA GLY A 91 -6.46 17.94 9.67
C GLY A 91 -4.99 18.27 9.93
N ILE A 92 -4.19 18.47 8.88
CA ILE A 92 -2.79 18.86 9.02
C ILE A 92 -2.75 20.36 9.30
N LEU A 93 -2.35 20.71 10.52
CA LEU A 93 -1.96 22.08 10.86
C LEU A 93 -0.71 22.40 10.03
N LEU A 94 -0.90 23.13 8.94
CA LEU A 94 0.23 23.74 8.26
C LEU A 94 0.68 24.89 9.16
N PRO A 95 1.86 24.80 9.80
CA PRO A 95 2.37 25.92 10.55
C PRO A 95 2.36 27.16 9.66
N ASN A 96 2.10 28.33 10.24
CA ASN A 96 2.00 29.60 9.53
C ASN A 96 3.38 30.06 9.02
N LEU A 97 4.01 29.21 8.23
CA LEU A 97 5.29 29.41 7.60
C LEU A 97 5.03 30.29 6.39
N LYS A 98 5.64 31.49 6.38
CA LYS A 98 5.62 32.43 5.24
C LYS A 98 6.18 31.82 3.93
N VAL A 99 6.77 30.62 4.00
CA VAL A 99 7.33 29.87 2.87
C VAL A 99 6.33 28.94 2.16
N VAL A 100 5.11 28.77 2.68
CA VAL A 100 4.09 27.91 2.04
C VAL A 100 3.12 28.76 1.21
N ASP A 101 3.05 28.51 -0.10
CA ASP A 101 1.99 29.07 -0.95
C ASP A 101 0.63 28.42 -0.61
N LYS A 102 -0.08 29.07 0.31
CA LYS A 102 -1.40 28.61 0.77
C LYS A 102 -2.44 28.64 -0.34
N LYS A 103 -2.37 29.59 -1.27
CA LYS A 103 -3.34 29.70 -2.37
C LYS A 103 -3.14 28.56 -3.37
N GLY A 104 -1.89 28.31 -3.76
CA GLY A 104 -1.51 27.17 -4.60
C GLY A 104 -1.92 25.85 -3.97
N LEU A 105 -1.66 25.66 -2.67
CA LEU A 105 -2.05 24.43 -1.97
C LEU A 105 -3.57 24.24 -1.92
N LEU A 106 -4.34 25.29 -1.60
CA LEU A 106 -5.80 25.20 -1.59
C LEU A 106 -6.37 24.90 -2.98
N SER A 107 -5.79 25.49 -4.03
CA SER A 107 -6.15 25.19 -5.42
C SER A 107 -5.88 23.72 -5.74
N PHE A 108 -4.69 23.23 -5.39
CA PHE A 108 -4.31 21.83 -5.56
C PHE A 108 -5.27 20.89 -4.82
N LEU A 109 -5.59 21.18 -3.56
CA LEU A 109 -6.52 20.36 -2.76
C LEU A 109 -7.95 20.37 -3.29
N ARG A 110 -8.39 21.45 -3.96
CA ARG A 110 -9.74 21.57 -4.52
C ARG A 110 -9.87 20.94 -5.92
N GLY A 111 -8.79 20.88 -6.69
CA GLY A 111 -8.79 20.36 -8.05
C GLY A 111 -9.36 18.95 -8.17
N ASN A 112 -10.18 18.68 -9.19
CA ASN A 112 -10.64 17.32 -9.47
C ASN A 112 -9.51 16.53 -10.13
N TRP A 113 -8.96 15.57 -9.40
CA TRP A 113 -7.86 14.72 -9.84
C TRP A 113 -8.36 13.40 -10.45
N GLU A 114 -9.65 13.10 -10.28
CA GLU A 114 -10.18 11.78 -10.56
C GLU A 114 -10.21 11.50 -12.07
N VAL A 115 -9.61 10.37 -12.45
CA VAL A 115 -9.63 9.89 -13.83
C VAL A 115 -10.96 9.17 -14.08
N THR A 116 -11.65 9.46 -15.19
CA THR A 116 -12.97 8.87 -15.50
C THR A 116 -12.93 7.38 -15.81
N ARG A 117 -11.81 6.85 -16.31
CA ARG A 117 -11.68 5.42 -16.68
C ARG A 117 -11.82 4.51 -15.46
N SER A 118 -12.49 3.37 -15.64
CA SER A 118 -12.62 2.34 -14.60
C SER A 118 -11.54 1.27 -14.80
N PRO A 119 -10.59 1.11 -13.86
CA PRO A 119 -9.60 0.04 -13.96
C PRO A 119 -10.26 -1.32 -13.74
N GLN A 120 -9.74 -2.36 -14.38
CA GLN A 120 -10.17 -3.74 -14.13
C GLN A 120 -9.38 -4.30 -12.96
N ILE A 121 -9.96 -4.26 -11.76
CA ILE A 121 -9.34 -4.77 -10.54
C ILE A 121 -10.21 -5.87 -9.96
N ILE A 122 -9.63 -7.05 -9.86
CA ILE A 122 -10.31 -8.27 -9.46
C ILE A 122 -9.58 -8.85 -8.25
N CYS A 123 -10.32 -9.29 -7.25
CA CYS A 123 -9.77 -9.94 -6.08
C CYS A 123 -10.34 -11.34 -5.93
N PHE A 124 -9.47 -12.31 -5.69
CA PHE A 124 -9.82 -13.73 -5.56
C PHE A 124 -9.74 -14.17 -4.11
N GLU A 125 -10.81 -14.76 -3.56
CA GLU A 125 -10.90 -15.12 -2.15
C GLU A 125 -11.32 -16.61 -1.96
N GLN A 126 -10.94 -17.21 -0.82
CA GLN A 126 -11.42 -18.54 -0.44
C GLN A 126 -12.87 -18.46 0.04
N ARG A 127 -13.73 -19.38 -0.44
CA ARG A 127 -15.18 -19.38 -0.17
C ARG A 127 -15.52 -19.41 1.32
N GLU A 128 -14.68 -20.03 2.14
CA GLU A 128 -14.96 -20.33 3.56
C GLU A 128 -14.82 -19.15 4.50
N ARG A 129 -14.21 -18.03 4.08
CA ARG A 129 -14.01 -16.85 4.97
C ARG A 129 -15.01 -15.73 4.75
N ARG A 130 -15.79 -15.82 3.67
CA ARG A 130 -16.89 -14.91 3.35
C ARG A 130 -18.05 -15.77 2.85
N GLU A 131 -18.97 -16.13 3.75
CA GLU A 131 -20.34 -15.75 3.39
C GLU A 131 -20.23 -14.30 2.93
N LEU A 132 -20.66 -14.00 1.70
CA LEU A 132 -20.68 -12.64 1.13
C LEU A 132 -21.70 -11.82 1.92
N ASN A 133 -21.45 -11.66 3.22
CA ASN A 133 -22.34 -11.11 4.22
C ASN A 133 -22.58 -9.67 3.87
N SER A 134 -23.86 -9.37 3.84
CA SER A 134 -24.56 -8.21 3.31
C SER A 134 -24.12 -6.85 3.84
N ASP A 135 -23.18 -6.78 4.80
CA ASP A 135 -22.98 -5.56 5.61
C ASP A 135 -21.53 -5.03 5.72
N ASN A 136 -20.56 -5.54 4.97
CA ASN A 136 -19.23 -4.91 4.93
C ASN A 136 -19.16 -3.84 3.82
N LEU A 137 -19.70 -2.66 4.11
CA LEU A 137 -19.57 -1.40 3.37
C LEU A 137 -18.21 -1.27 2.63
N ILE A 138 -18.19 -1.53 1.32
CA ILE A 138 -17.16 -1.02 0.41
C ILE A 138 -17.67 0.33 -0.11
N LYS A 139 -17.61 1.36 0.74
CA LYS A 139 -17.75 2.74 0.25
C LYS A 139 -16.43 3.09 -0.46
N GLU A 140 -16.59 3.52 -1.71
CA GLU A 140 -15.56 3.83 -2.73
C GLU A 140 -15.03 2.67 -3.60
N GLY A 141 -15.95 1.93 -4.23
CA GLY A 141 -15.89 1.74 -5.69
C GLY A 141 -15.14 0.53 -6.28
N LYS A 142 -15.88 -0.53 -6.61
CA LYS A 142 -15.69 -1.36 -7.83
C LYS A 142 -14.57 -2.43 -7.89
N VAL A 143 -13.97 -2.88 -6.79
CA VAL A 143 -13.16 -4.13 -6.82
C VAL A 143 -14.10 -5.33 -7.03
N THR A 144 -13.88 -6.10 -8.10
CA THR A 144 -14.70 -7.29 -8.41
C THR A 144 -14.20 -8.49 -7.61
N LEU A 145 -15.08 -9.18 -6.89
CA LEU A 145 -14.72 -10.34 -6.09
C LEU A 145 -15.06 -11.65 -6.79
N TYR A 146 -14.09 -12.56 -6.88
CA TYR A 146 -14.29 -13.92 -7.36
C TYR A 146 -13.79 -14.94 -6.35
N SER A 147 -14.33 -16.16 -6.46
CA SER A 147 -13.75 -17.30 -5.77
C SER A 147 -12.41 -17.64 -6.41
N LEU A 148 -11.44 -18.07 -5.58
CA LEU A 148 -10.14 -18.57 -6.04
C LEU A 148 -10.25 -19.70 -7.08
N SER A 149 -11.37 -20.45 -7.10
CA SER A 149 -11.61 -21.48 -8.13
C SER A 149 -11.82 -20.91 -9.53
N LYS A 150 -12.18 -19.62 -9.66
CA LYS A 150 -12.33 -18.93 -10.95
C LYS A 150 -11.03 -18.34 -11.48
N LEU A 151 -9.92 -18.40 -10.74
CA LEU A 151 -8.65 -17.79 -11.11
C LEU A 151 -8.21 -18.13 -12.55
N SER A 152 -8.39 -19.40 -12.95
CA SER A 152 -7.97 -19.88 -14.26
C SER A 152 -8.93 -19.55 -15.41
N LYS A 153 -10.00 -18.81 -15.14
CA LYS A 153 -11.06 -18.47 -16.11
C LYS A 153 -11.10 -16.97 -16.43
N VAL A 154 -10.26 -16.16 -15.81
CA VAL A 154 -10.30 -14.70 -15.95
C VAL A 154 -9.01 -14.25 -16.62
N GLU A 155 -9.15 -13.51 -17.71
CA GLU A 155 -8.03 -12.95 -18.47
C GLU A 155 -7.49 -11.71 -17.76
N ILE A 156 -6.54 -11.92 -16.84
CA ILE A 156 -5.84 -10.84 -16.14
C ILE A 156 -4.33 -11.00 -16.36
N PRO A 157 -3.63 -9.95 -16.83
CA PRO A 157 -2.20 -10.02 -17.12
C PRO A 157 -1.32 -10.01 -15.87
N VAL A 158 -1.71 -9.29 -14.81
CA VAL A 158 -0.89 -9.09 -13.62
C VAL A 158 -1.58 -9.61 -12.37
N PHE A 159 -0.88 -10.44 -11.59
CA PHE A 159 -1.34 -10.88 -10.28
C PHE A 159 -0.44 -10.37 -9.16
N ILE A 160 -1.04 -9.99 -8.04
CA ILE A 160 -0.32 -9.56 -6.85
C ILE A 160 -0.92 -10.23 -5.62
N SER A 161 -0.11 -10.51 -4.61
CA SER A 161 -0.62 -10.96 -3.32
C SER A 161 0.35 -10.63 -2.18
N ASN A 162 -0.20 -10.08 -1.10
CA ASN A 162 0.51 -9.98 0.17
C ASN A 162 0.18 -11.20 1.03
N LEU A 163 1.01 -12.24 0.91
CA LEU A 163 0.80 -13.49 1.62
C LEU A 163 1.15 -13.39 3.09
N VAL A 164 2.13 -12.58 3.46
CA VAL A 164 2.51 -12.40 4.87
C VAL A 164 1.35 -11.86 5.72
N GLU A 165 0.49 -11.01 5.15
CA GLU A 165 -0.74 -10.56 5.85
C GLU A 165 -1.81 -11.65 5.95
N ARG A 166 -1.88 -12.58 4.98
CA ARG A 166 -2.97 -13.55 4.85
C ARG A 166 -2.66 -14.94 5.38
N LYS A 167 -1.40 -15.36 5.31
CA LYS A 167 -0.83 -16.66 5.70
C LYS A 167 0.51 -16.38 6.41
N PRO A 168 0.48 -15.87 7.66
CA PRO A 168 1.70 -15.47 8.34
C PRO A 168 2.60 -16.64 8.74
N ASP A 169 2.10 -17.88 8.74
CA ASP A 169 2.87 -19.09 9.01
C ASP A 169 3.61 -19.61 7.76
N ARG A 170 4.80 -20.18 7.96
CA ARG A 170 5.68 -20.60 6.87
C ARG A 170 5.08 -21.73 6.03
N GLU A 171 4.61 -22.80 6.66
CA GLU A 171 4.12 -24.01 5.97
C GLU A 171 2.86 -23.72 5.15
N GLY A 172 1.94 -22.92 5.70
CA GLY A 172 0.74 -22.47 5.01
C GLY A 172 1.04 -21.58 3.81
N GLU A 173 2.04 -20.68 3.93
CA GLU A 173 2.50 -19.86 2.81
C GLU A 173 3.16 -20.70 1.70
N GLU A 174 4.07 -21.62 2.04
CA GLU A 174 4.73 -22.54 1.09
C GLU A 174 3.70 -23.41 0.35
N THR A 175 2.79 -24.04 1.09
CA THR A 175 1.74 -24.90 0.52
C THR A 175 0.85 -24.10 -0.42
N PHE A 176 0.51 -22.87 -0.05
CA PHE A 176 -0.31 -22.01 -0.88
C PHE A 176 0.43 -21.56 -2.15
N LEU A 177 1.67 -21.11 -2.02
CA LEU A 177 2.51 -20.69 -3.15
C LEU A 177 2.63 -21.80 -4.19
N ARG A 178 2.91 -23.05 -3.77
CA ARG A 178 2.95 -24.19 -4.69
C ARG A 178 1.64 -24.37 -5.45
N LYS A 179 0.50 -24.33 -4.73
CA LYS A 179 -0.84 -24.47 -5.33
C LYS A 179 -1.18 -23.34 -6.31
N ILE A 180 -0.91 -22.08 -5.95
CA ILE A 180 -1.26 -20.93 -6.79
C ILE A 180 -0.38 -20.85 -8.03
N VAL A 181 0.92 -21.12 -7.89
CA VAL A 181 1.85 -21.13 -9.02
C VAL A 181 1.50 -22.22 -10.00
N GLN A 182 1.12 -23.41 -9.53
CA GLN A 182 0.65 -24.48 -10.41
C GLN A 182 -0.61 -24.08 -11.18
N LYS A 183 -1.57 -23.42 -10.53
CA LYS A 183 -2.80 -22.90 -11.18
C LYS A 183 -2.52 -21.78 -12.18
N LEU A 184 -1.55 -20.91 -11.90
CA LEU A 184 -1.20 -19.79 -12.78
C LEU A 184 -0.36 -20.25 -13.96
N ALA A 185 0.51 -21.25 -13.79
CA ALA A 185 1.35 -21.77 -14.85
C ALA A 185 0.57 -22.41 -16.01
N SER A 186 -0.70 -22.80 -15.79
CA SER A 186 -1.58 -23.29 -16.86
C SER A 186 -2.38 -22.18 -17.56
N HIS A 187 -2.21 -20.92 -17.16
CA HIS A 187 -3.00 -19.79 -17.65
C HIS A 187 -2.26 -18.98 -18.72
N LYS A 188 -2.78 -18.94 -19.95
CA LYS A 188 -2.10 -18.30 -21.09
C LYS A 188 -2.13 -16.77 -21.09
N ALA A 189 -3.14 -16.15 -20.48
CA ALA A 189 -3.28 -14.68 -20.48
C ALA A 189 -2.37 -13.97 -19.44
N PHE A 190 -1.59 -14.74 -18.68
CA PHE A 190 -0.82 -14.25 -17.56
C PHE A 190 0.58 -13.81 -17.98
N ARG A 191 0.98 -12.60 -17.56
CA ARG A 191 2.31 -12.04 -17.84
C ARG A 191 3.23 -12.05 -16.64
N SER A 192 2.77 -11.57 -15.48
CA SER A 192 3.64 -11.40 -14.32
C SER A 192 2.91 -11.47 -12.98
N PHE A 193 3.52 -12.11 -11.99
CA PHE A 193 2.99 -12.19 -10.64
C PHE A 193 3.98 -11.56 -9.68
N THR A 194 3.48 -10.98 -8.60
CA THR A 194 4.30 -10.41 -7.55
C THR A 194 3.76 -10.81 -6.18
N PHE A 195 4.60 -11.41 -5.35
CA PHE A 195 4.22 -11.80 -4.00
C PHE A 195 5.06 -11.07 -2.96
N LEU A 196 4.43 -10.63 -1.88
CA LEU A 196 5.14 -10.38 -0.63
C LEU A 196 5.05 -11.67 0.20
N VAL A 197 6.21 -12.25 0.47
CA VAL A 197 6.40 -13.53 1.14
C VAL A 197 7.34 -13.38 2.33
N ARG A 198 7.38 -14.38 3.21
CA ARG A 198 8.42 -14.48 4.23
C ARG A 198 9.76 -14.80 3.56
N GLU A 199 10.84 -14.33 4.17
CA GLU A 199 12.19 -14.57 3.64
C GLU A 199 12.61 -16.05 3.77
N ASP A 200 12.06 -16.76 4.77
CA ASP A 200 12.37 -18.16 5.08
C ASP A 200 11.49 -19.19 4.34
N VAL A 201 10.59 -18.72 3.46
CA VAL A 201 9.70 -19.56 2.65
C VAL A 201 10.42 -20.08 1.41
N GLU A 202 10.36 -21.39 1.19
CA GLU A 202 10.91 -22.00 -0.01
C GLU A 202 10.03 -21.67 -1.23
N LEU A 203 10.62 -21.03 -2.23
CA LEU A 203 9.93 -20.63 -3.44
C LEU A 203 9.88 -21.77 -4.47
N PRO A 204 8.71 -22.07 -5.06
CA PRO A 204 8.63 -22.85 -6.29
C PRO A 204 9.60 -22.32 -7.35
N GLU A 205 10.20 -23.21 -8.14
CA GLU A 205 11.22 -22.87 -9.15
C GLU A 205 10.77 -21.74 -10.10
N LYS A 206 9.50 -21.75 -10.50
CA LYS A 206 8.89 -20.73 -11.37
C LYS A 206 8.79 -19.32 -10.74
N LEU A 207 8.96 -19.19 -9.42
CA LEU A 207 8.97 -17.91 -8.70
C LEU A 207 10.37 -17.31 -8.53
N ARG A 208 11.45 -17.98 -8.96
CA ARG A 208 12.85 -17.53 -8.76
C ARG A 208 13.27 -16.41 -9.71
N GLY A 209 12.38 -15.46 -9.96
CA GLY A 209 12.63 -14.27 -10.77
C GLY A 209 13.37 -13.19 -9.98
N SER A 210 12.93 -11.94 -10.13
CA SER A 210 13.51 -10.82 -9.38
C SER A 210 13.08 -10.86 -7.92
N GLU A 211 14.04 -10.74 -7.01
CA GLU A 211 13.78 -10.63 -5.57
C GLU A 211 14.17 -9.24 -5.05
N PHE A 212 13.40 -8.75 -4.08
CA PHE A 212 13.71 -7.54 -3.34
C PHE A 212 13.43 -7.77 -1.85
N SER A 213 14.49 -7.81 -1.04
CA SER A 213 14.35 -7.93 0.41
C SER A 213 13.66 -6.70 0.98
N THR A 214 12.64 -6.93 1.80
CA THR A 214 11.87 -5.85 2.43
C THR A 214 12.16 -5.74 3.92
N PRO A 215 11.89 -4.58 4.56
CA PRO A 215 11.97 -4.44 6.00
C PRO A 215 11.05 -5.43 6.72
N LYS A 216 11.36 -5.76 7.98
CA LYS A 216 10.52 -6.63 8.82
C LYS A 216 9.08 -6.10 8.91
N PHE A 217 8.11 -6.97 8.67
CA PHE A 217 6.69 -6.70 8.89
C PHE A 217 6.15 -7.58 10.01
N ARG A 218 5.54 -6.98 11.04
CA ARG A 218 5.06 -7.69 12.24
C ARG A 218 6.12 -8.63 12.87
N GLY A 219 7.39 -8.23 12.83
CA GLY A 219 8.52 -9.02 13.34
C GLY A 219 9.07 -10.08 12.37
N ILE A 220 8.37 -10.35 11.27
CA ILE A 220 8.74 -11.35 10.26
C ILE A 220 9.62 -10.68 9.20
N ARG A 221 10.72 -11.32 8.81
CA ARG A 221 11.51 -10.89 7.66
C ARG A 221 10.80 -11.31 6.38
N THR A 222 10.74 -10.39 5.42
CA THR A 222 9.93 -10.56 4.23
C THR A 222 10.73 -10.21 2.99
N LYS A 223 10.32 -10.74 1.85
CA LYS A 223 10.84 -10.38 0.54
C LYS A 223 9.71 -10.26 -0.46
N MET A 224 9.88 -9.35 -1.43
CA MET A 224 9.03 -9.29 -2.61
C MET A 224 9.66 -10.13 -3.70
N VAL A 225 8.86 -10.96 -4.35
CA VAL A 225 9.31 -11.83 -5.44
C VAL A 225 8.43 -11.57 -6.65
N LYS A 226 9.06 -11.38 -7.81
CA LYS A 226 8.38 -11.15 -9.07
C LYS A 226 8.88 -12.15 -10.09
N THR A 227 7.97 -12.85 -10.76
CA THR A 227 8.29 -13.55 -12.01
C THR A 227 7.53 -12.92 -13.16
N SER A 228 8.13 -13.02 -14.33
CA SER A 228 7.45 -12.84 -15.61
C SER A 228 7.52 -14.17 -16.35
N LEU A 229 6.44 -14.56 -17.03
CA LEU A 229 6.47 -15.66 -18.00
C LEU A 229 6.76 -15.11 -19.40
#